data_AF-A0A124FZW9-F1
#
_entry.id   AF-A0A124FZW9-F1
#
_cell.length_a   1.000
_cell.length_b   1.000
_cell.length_c   1.000
_cell.angle_alpha   90.00
_cell.angle_beta   90.00
_cell.angle_gamma   90.00
#
_symmetry.space_group_name_H-M   'P 1'
#
loop_
_entity.id
_entity.type
_entity.pdbx_description
1 polymer ?
#
loop_
_entity_poly.entity_id
_entity_poly.type
_entity_poly.pdbx_seq_one_letter_code
_entity_poly.pdbx_strand_id
1 'polypeptide(L)'
;MSIKNTFFTFFFILVVVIIVLFGYPANITTAYAANQGQKIIQTYGEAELTAPADLAKISLAIETRSSSANEAVEENARLANKVLEALLDYGLPEDNIKTSSYRLYSYRERQETNSGTEQEQVYYQATNEMLISTTQLDTVGEIIDLAVKAGANNINYINFELSDPQELMLQALKMATKQARRKAEAIAEGADETIQQLYSIREERTSYTPFRLEDTMLKREMIASVAPTPISPEAVIIRASVMAEFSF
;
A
#
# COMPACT_ATOMS: atom_id res chain seq x y z
N MET A 1 -48.68 -67.20 -51.39
CA MET A 1 -47.62 -66.17 -51.59
C MET A 1 -48.12 -64.82 -51.07
N SER A 2 -48.35 -64.68 -49.75
CA SER A 2 -49.04 -63.49 -49.18
C SER A 2 -48.60 -63.15 -47.74
N ILE A 3 -47.35 -63.44 -47.38
CA ILE A 3 -46.78 -63.13 -46.05
C ILE A 3 -45.61 -62.13 -46.16
N LYS A 4 -44.94 -62.04 -47.32
CA LYS A 4 -43.81 -61.12 -47.52
C LYS A 4 -44.23 -59.65 -47.70
N ASN A 5 -45.42 -59.38 -48.25
CA ASN A 5 -45.87 -58.00 -48.48
C ASN A 5 -46.37 -57.32 -47.20
N THR A 6 -47.01 -58.05 -46.28
CA THR A 6 -47.54 -57.48 -45.04
C THR A 6 -46.44 -57.06 -44.05
N PHE A 7 -45.31 -57.78 -44.05
CA PHE A 7 -44.16 -57.45 -43.20
C PHE A 7 -43.43 -56.19 -43.68
N PHE A 8 -43.33 -55.99 -45.00
CA PHE A 8 -42.69 -54.81 -45.58
C PHE A 8 -43.51 -53.53 -45.33
N THR A 9 -44.84 -53.61 -45.40
CA THR A 9 -45.72 -52.46 -45.13
C THR A 9 -45.69 -52.05 -43.66
N PHE A 10 -45.63 -53.00 -42.73
CA PHE A 10 -45.51 -52.70 -41.30
C PHE A 10 -44.15 -52.08 -40.93
N PHE A 11 -43.06 -52.56 -41.56
CA PHE A 11 -41.73 -52.00 -41.35
C PHE A 11 -41.63 -50.56 -41.88
N PHE A 12 -42.28 -50.27 -43.02
CA PHE A 12 -42.29 -48.92 -43.59
C PHE A 12 -43.09 -47.93 -42.73
N ILE A 13 -44.22 -48.36 -42.16
CA ILE A 13 -45.02 -47.52 -41.25
C ILE A 13 -44.26 -47.24 -39.94
N LEU A 14 -43.53 -48.24 -39.40
CA LEU A 14 -42.73 -48.06 -38.19
C LEU A 14 -41.58 -47.03 -38.40
N VAL A 15 -40.91 -47.09 -39.55
CA VAL A 15 -39.82 -46.15 -39.89
C VAL A 15 -40.34 -44.73 -40.07
N VAL A 16 -41.51 -44.54 -40.70
CA VAL A 16 -42.13 -43.21 -40.86
C VAL A 16 -42.56 -42.63 -39.51
N VAL A 17 -43.09 -43.45 -38.59
CA VAL A 17 -43.47 -42.98 -37.24
C VAL A 17 -42.26 -42.56 -36.40
N ILE A 18 -41.13 -43.26 -36.52
CA ILE A 18 -39.88 -42.91 -35.82
C ILE A 18 -39.29 -41.60 -36.36
N ILE A 19 -39.37 -41.35 -37.67
CA ILE A 19 -38.89 -40.09 -38.27
C ILE A 19 -39.76 -38.90 -37.84
N VAL A 20 -41.07 -39.10 -37.64
CA VAL A 20 -41.97 -38.04 -37.15
C VAL A 20 -41.77 -37.76 -35.65
N LEU A 21 -41.37 -38.76 -34.86
CA LEU A 21 -41.14 -38.59 -33.42
C LEU A 21 -39.76 -38.00 -33.08
N PHE A 22 -38.74 -38.20 -33.92
CA PHE A 22 -37.37 -37.70 -33.67
C PHE A 22 -36.93 -36.56 -34.62
N GLY A 23 -37.77 -36.16 -35.58
CA GLY A 23 -37.45 -35.14 -36.57
C GLY A 23 -37.72 -33.69 -36.16
N TYR A 24 -38.20 -33.42 -34.94
CA TYR A 24 -38.34 -32.04 -34.48
C TYR A 24 -36.99 -31.53 -33.97
N PRO A 25 -36.34 -30.56 -34.64
CA PRO A 25 -35.23 -29.86 -34.02
C PRO A 25 -35.77 -29.18 -32.77
N ALA A 26 -35.34 -29.64 -31.60
CA ALA A 26 -35.51 -28.89 -30.37
C ALA A 26 -34.74 -27.58 -30.57
N ASN A 27 -35.47 -26.50 -30.85
CA ASN A 27 -34.92 -25.16 -30.79
C ASN A 27 -34.54 -24.90 -29.34
N ILE A 28 -33.29 -25.22 -28.98
CA ILE A 28 -32.70 -24.78 -27.72
C ILE A 28 -32.48 -23.28 -27.90
N THR A 29 -33.50 -22.48 -27.60
CA THR A 29 -33.34 -21.05 -27.40
C THR A 29 -32.47 -20.89 -26.17
N THR A 30 -31.16 -20.83 -26.40
CA THR A 30 -30.22 -20.29 -25.44
C THR A 30 -30.65 -18.84 -25.22
N ALA A 31 -31.29 -18.57 -24.08
CA ALA A 31 -31.56 -17.22 -23.64
C ALA A 31 -30.22 -16.57 -23.30
N TYR A 32 -29.52 -16.07 -24.32
CA TYR A 32 -28.58 -14.99 -24.13
C TYR A 32 -29.45 -13.82 -23.65
N ALA A 33 -29.34 -13.45 -22.37
CA ALA A 33 -29.80 -12.15 -21.92
C ALA A 33 -28.95 -11.10 -22.65
N ALA A 34 -29.33 -10.80 -23.88
CA ALA A 34 -28.79 -9.69 -24.63
C ALA A 34 -29.19 -8.45 -23.81
N ASN A 35 -28.19 -7.70 -23.33
CA ASN A 35 -28.35 -6.45 -22.61
C ASN A 35 -28.84 -5.37 -23.59
N GLN A 36 -30.00 -5.60 -24.19
CA GLN A 36 -30.61 -4.82 -25.26
C GLN A 36 -31.58 -3.84 -24.59
N GLY A 37 -31.07 -2.66 -24.25
CA GLY A 37 -31.93 -1.54 -23.83
C GLY A 37 -31.31 -0.52 -22.89
N GLN A 38 -30.14 -0.76 -22.30
CA GLN A 38 -29.53 0.23 -21.40
C GLN A 38 -28.58 1.17 -22.15
N LYS A 39 -29.04 2.40 -22.37
CA LYS A 39 -28.21 3.55 -22.75
C LYS A 39 -27.36 3.96 -21.55
N ILE A 40 -26.07 3.60 -21.54
CA ILE A 40 -25.13 3.87 -20.44
C ILE A 40 -23.89 4.60 -20.95
N ILE A 41 -23.52 5.69 -20.28
CA ILE A 41 -22.22 6.34 -20.39
C ILE A 41 -21.37 5.91 -19.20
N GLN A 42 -20.24 5.25 -19.47
CA GLN A 42 -19.26 4.88 -18.46
C GLN A 42 -18.09 5.85 -18.48
N THR A 43 -17.70 6.35 -17.31
CA THR A 43 -16.60 7.30 -17.16
C THR A 43 -15.73 7.00 -15.96
N TYR A 44 -14.47 7.43 -16.05
CA TYR A 44 -13.50 7.36 -14.97
C TYR A 44 -13.30 8.75 -14.36
N GLY A 45 -13.47 8.84 -13.05
CA GLY A 45 -13.20 10.00 -12.24
C GLY A 45 -11.89 9.84 -11.49
N GLU A 46 -11.05 10.86 -11.48
CA GLU A 46 -9.80 10.92 -10.74
C GLU A 46 -9.67 12.24 -10.00
N ALA A 47 -9.07 12.19 -8.81
CA ALA A 47 -8.70 13.36 -8.04
C ALA A 47 -7.35 13.15 -7.36
N GLU A 48 -6.59 14.24 -7.30
CA GLU A 48 -5.35 14.34 -6.56
C GLU A 48 -5.43 15.57 -5.65
N LEU A 49 -5.05 15.38 -4.39
CA LEU A 49 -4.96 16.43 -3.37
C LEU A 49 -3.55 16.42 -2.79
N THR A 50 -3.04 17.61 -2.51
CA THR A 50 -1.81 17.81 -1.75
C THR A 50 -2.15 18.47 -0.42
N ALA A 51 -1.45 18.06 0.63
CA ALA A 51 -1.57 18.67 1.95
C ALA A 51 -0.19 18.74 2.62
N PRO A 52 0.11 19.79 3.40
CA PRO A 52 1.28 19.78 4.25
C PRO A 52 1.17 18.63 5.26
N ALA A 53 2.29 17.96 5.54
CA ALA A 53 2.35 17.03 6.66
C ALA A 53 2.14 17.76 7.99
N ASP A 54 1.61 17.05 8.99
CA ASP A 54 1.42 17.56 10.36
C ASP A 54 2.02 16.61 11.42
N LEU A 55 2.58 15.48 10.97
CA LEU A 55 3.17 14.45 11.82
C LEU A 55 4.45 13.92 11.18
N ALA A 56 5.52 13.82 11.96
CA ALA A 56 6.73 13.10 11.61
C ALA A 56 6.84 11.81 12.42
N LYS A 57 7.17 10.71 11.73
CA LYS A 57 7.56 9.43 12.32
C LYS A 57 9.01 9.12 11.99
N ILE A 58 9.82 8.98 13.03
CA ILE A 58 11.25 8.72 12.95
C ILE A 58 11.49 7.32 13.50
N SER A 59 12.03 6.41 12.68
CA SER A 59 12.52 5.12 13.15
C SER A 59 14.04 5.16 13.24
N LEU A 60 14.54 4.94 14.45
CA LEU A 60 15.96 4.88 14.76
C LEU A 60 16.26 3.60 15.54
N ALA A 61 17.49 3.11 15.45
CA ALA A 61 17.93 1.92 16.12
C ALA A 61 19.29 2.12 16.80
N ILE A 62 19.44 1.40 17.91
CA ILE A 62 20.67 1.20 18.63
C ILE A 62 21.14 -0.20 18.30
N GLU A 63 22.28 -0.31 17.62
CA GLU A 63 22.92 -1.57 17.30
C GLU A 63 24.22 -1.73 18.08
N THR A 64 24.35 -2.82 18.83
CA THR A 64 25.55 -3.14 19.60
C THR A 64 26.03 -4.53 19.26
N ARG A 65 27.35 -4.72 19.31
CA ARG A 65 28.00 -5.96 18.90
C ARG A 65 29.03 -6.39 19.93
N SER A 66 29.03 -7.67 20.32
CA SER A 66 30.09 -8.28 21.12
C SER A 66 30.28 -9.75 20.74
N SER A 67 31.43 -10.34 21.09
CA SER A 67 31.63 -11.79 21.08
C SER A 67 30.84 -12.50 22.21
N SER A 68 30.32 -11.74 23.18
CA SER A 68 29.43 -12.18 24.25
C SER A 68 28.01 -11.66 24.02
N ALA A 69 27.02 -12.56 24.04
CA ALA A 69 25.61 -12.19 23.91
C ALA A 69 25.16 -11.26 25.05
N ASN A 70 25.59 -11.53 26.28
CA ASN A 70 25.22 -10.73 27.45
C ASN A 70 25.75 -9.31 27.35
N GLU A 71 27.02 -9.15 26.95
CA GLU A 71 27.61 -7.82 26.78
C GLU A 71 26.92 -7.01 25.67
N ALA A 72 26.59 -7.66 24.55
CA ALA A 72 25.86 -7.00 23.47
C ALA A 72 24.49 -6.48 23.96
N VAL A 73 23.75 -7.30 24.72
CA VAL A 73 22.44 -6.95 25.27
C VAL A 73 22.53 -5.86 26.35
N GLU A 74 23.46 -5.98 27.30
CA GLU A 74 23.62 -5.01 28.39
C GLU A 74 24.00 -3.62 27.86
N GLU A 75 24.95 -3.56 26.94
CA GLU A 75 25.35 -2.29 26.32
C GLU A 75 24.21 -1.70 25.49
N ASN A 76 23.44 -2.55 24.81
CA ASN A 76 22.27 -2.10 24.06
C ASN A 76 21.23 -1.44 24.97
N ALA A 77 20.89 -2.11 26.07
CA ALA A 77 19.93 -1.59 27.05
C ALA A 77 20.42 -0.27 27.67
N ARG A 78 21.72 -0.19 27.99
CA ARG A 78 22.33 1.04 28.53
C ARG A 78 22.24 2.21 27.55
N LEU A 79 22.53 1.99 26.28
CA LEU A 79 22.44 3.03 25.24
C LEU A 79 20.98 3.38 24.93
N ALA A 80 20.10 2.40 24.84
CA ALA A 80 18.67 2.61 24.62
C ALA A 80 18.06 3.49 25.73
N ASN A 81 18.38 3.22 27.01
CA ASN A 81 17.91 4.04 28.12
C ASN A 81 18.45 5.48 28.03
N LYS A 82 19.72 5.67 27.66
CA LYS A 82 20.28 7.01 27.44
C LYS A 82 19.57 7.77 26.32
N VAL A 83 19.24 7.10 25.23
CA VAL A 83 18.47 7.71 24.12
C VAL A 83 17.08 8.10 24.60
N LEU A 84 16.38 7.20 25.31
CA LEU A 84 15.06 7.49 25.88
C LEU A 84 15.11 8.69 26.82
N GLU A 85 16.02 8.69 27.79
CA GLU A 85 16.21 9.77 28.76
C GLU A 85 16.49 11.11 28.06
N ALA A 86 17.40 11.14 27.09
CA ALA A 86 17.71 12.35 26.33
C ALA A 86 16.47 12.91 25.61
N LEU A 87 15.68 12.05 24.97
CA LEU A 87 14.46 12.44 24.27
C LEU A 87 13.37 12.96 25.22
N LEU A 88 13.21 12.33 26.39
CA LEU A 88 12.29 12.78 27.44
C LEU A 88 12.72 14.14 28.03
N ASP A 89 14.02 14.31 28.30
CA ASP A 89 14.60 15.55 28.84
C ASP A 89 14.49 16.72 27.85
N TYR A 90 14.53 16.43 26.55
CA TYR A 90 14.24 17.40 25.49
C TYR A 90 12.77 17.84 25.48
N GLY A 91 11.88 17.08 26.10
CA GLY A 91 10.46 17.39 26.25
C GLY A 91 9.54 16.60 25.32
N LEU A 92 10.01 15.51 24.70
CA LEU A 92 9.10 14.60 24.01
C LEU A 92 8.24 13.82 25.02
N PRO A 93 6.92 13.75 24.83
CA PRO A 93 6.07 12.90 25.67
C PRO A 93 6.48 11.44 25.56
N GLU A 94 6.45 10.71 26.67
CA GLU A 94 6.72 9.26 26.69
C GLU A 94 5.81 8.50 25.72
N ASP A 95 4.55 8.94 25.58
CA ASP A 95 3.59 8.35 24.63
C ASP A 95 4.02 8.45 23.17
N ASN A 96 4.89 9.39 22.84
CA ASN A 96 5.41 9.60 21.50
C ASN A 96 6.66 8.78 21.20
N ILE A 97 7.19 8.04 22.17
CA ILE A 97 8.39 7.20 22.03
C ILE A 97 7.99 5.75 22.30
N LYS A 98 8.09 4.90 21.28
CA LYS A 98 7.75 3.47 21.40
C LYS A 98 8.92 2.62 20.94
N THR A 99 9.25 1.57 21.68
CA THR A 99 10.10 0.51 21.15
C THR A 99 9.29 -0.28 20.10
N SER A 100 9.71 -0.24 18.84
CA SER A 100 9.03 -0.90 17.72
C SER A 100 9.53 -2.32 17.50
N SER A 101 10.79 -2.61 17.84
CA SER A 101 11.39 -3.92 17.66
C SER A 101 12.61 -4.12 18.58
N TYR A 102 12.81 -5.35 19.05
CA TYR A 102 14.03 -5.76 19.73
C TYR A 102 14.48 -7.11 19.17
N ARG A 103 15.75 -7.22 18.75
CA ARG A 103 16.30 -8.43 18.13
C ARG A 103 17.71 -8.69 18.64
N LEU A 104 18.04 -9.96 18.83
CA LEU A 104 19.39 -10.43 19.05
C LEU A 104 19.65 -11.54 18.03
N TYR A 105 20.70 -11.41 17.24
CA TYR A 105 21.12 -12.48 16.33
C TYR A 105 22.63 -12.71 16.43
N SER A 106 23.03 -13.95 16.16
CA SER A 106 24.44 -14.33 16.10
C SER A 106 24.87 -14.54 14.65
N TYR A 107 26.10 -14.17 14.33
CA TYR A 107 26.71 -14.45 13.03
C TYR A 107 28.19 -14.79 13.20
N ARG A 108 28.77 -15.45 12.21
CA ARG A 108 30.19 -15.77 12.17
C ARG A 108 30.89 -14.76 11.28
N GLU A 109 32.00 -14.23 11.76
CA GLU A 109 32.89 -13.38 10.96
C GLU A 109 34.25 -14.04 10.87
N ARG A 110 34.79 -14.08 9.65
CA ARG A 110 36.13 -14.56 9.40
C ARG A 110 37.11 -13.45 9.70
N GLN A 111 38.05 -13.72 10.60
CA GLN A 111 39.15 -12.81 10.89
C GLN A 111 40.43 -13.32 10.23
N GLU A 112 41.04 -12.45 9.45
CA GLU A 112 42.38 -12.68 8.91
C GLU A 112 43.38 -12.35 10.02
N THR A 113 44.05 -13.38 10.54
CA THR A 113 45.11 -13.17 11.53
C THR A 113 46.43 -12.84 10.83
N ASN A 114 47.30 -12.07 11.49
CA ASN A 114 48.65 -11.74 10.98
C ASN A 114 49.50 -12.99 10.64
N SER A 115 49.08 -14.17 11.11
CA SER A 115 49.71 -15.47 10.89
C SER A 115 49.21 -16.19 9.63
N GLY A 116 48.28 -15.61 8.86
CA GLY A 116 47.64 -16.23 7.69
C GLY A 116 46.67 -17.36 8.04
N THR A 117 46.28 -17.51 9.31
CA THR A 117 45.28 -18.49 9.74
C THR A 117 43.92 -17.81 9.80
N GLU A 118 42.94 -18.31 9.03
CA GLU A 118 41.55 -17.86 9.11
C GLU A 118 40.92 -18.41 10.39
N GLN A 119 40.45 -17.53 11.28
CA GLN A 119 39.65 -17.93 12.45
C GLN A 119 38.21 -17.41 12.28
N GLU A 120 37.24 -18.31 12.41
CA GLU A 120 35.83 -17.92 12.50
C GLU A 120 35.48 -17.59 13.95
N GLN A 121 35.12 -16.34 14.21
CA GLN A 121 34.65 -15.88 15.51
C GLN A 121 33.13 -15.66 15.44
N VAL A 122 32.40 -16.17 16.44
CA VAL A 122 30.98 -15.87 16.61
C VAL A 122 30.84 -14.50 17.26
N TYR A 123 29.95 -13.68 16.69
CA TYR A 123 29.52 -12.40 17.21
C TYR A 123 28.01 -12.40 17.43
N TYR A 124 27.59 -11.59 18.38
CA TYR A 124 26.20 -11.32 18.70
C TYR A 124 25.94 -9.83 18.43
N GLN A 125 24.86 -9.55 17.71
CA GLN A 125 24.37 -8.19 17.49
C GLN A 125 22.99 -8.05 18.12
N ALA A 126 22.87 -7.12 19.05
CA ALA A 126 21.60 -6.68 19.61
C ALA A 126 21.17 -5.40 18.90
N THR A 127 19.90 -5.36 18.48
CA THR A 127 19.27 -4.21 17.82
C THR A 127 18.00 -3.86 18.59
N ASN A 128 17.91 -2.62 19.04
CA ASN A 128 16.70 -2.04 19.65
C ASN A 128 16.24 -0.86 18.80
N GLU A 129 15.06 -0.99 18.24
CA GLU A 129 14.44 0.00 17.37
C GLU A 129 13.40 0.81 18.14
N MET A 130 13.50 2.13 18.04
CA MET A 130 12.56 3.08 18.60
C MET A 130 11.85 3.83 17.47
N LEU A 131 10.54 3.97 17.62
CA LEU A 131 9.68 4.81 16.80
C LEU A 131 9.31 6.05 17.60
N ILE A 132 9.70 7.21 17.08
CA ILE A 132 9.41 8.52 17.64
C ILE A 132 8.36 9.19 16.76
N SER A 133 7.34 9.79 17.38
CA SER A 133 6.31 10.58 16.71
C SER A 133 6.34 12.04 17.18
N THR A 134 6.29 13.01 16.28
CA THR A 134 6.25 14.43 16.67
C THR A 134 5.41 15.26 15.70
N THR A 135 4.62 16.19 16.23
CA THR A 135 3.90 17.20 15.43
C THR A 135 4.74 18.46 15.19
N GLN A 136 5.89 18.58 15.87
CA GLN A 136 6.82 19.70 15.72
C GLN A 136 7.83 19.39 14.60
N LEU A 137 7.38 19.52 13.34
CA LEU A 137 8.16 19.06 12.18
C LEU A 137 9.53 19.76 12.04
N ASP A 138 9.61 21.03 12.43
CA ASP A 138 10.85 21.82 12.38
C ASP A 138 11.92 21.32 13.36
N THR A 139 11.54 20.50 14.34
CA THR A 139 12.45 19.95 15.38
C THR A 139 12.99 18.56 15.03
N VAL A 140 12.57 17.97 13.90
CA VAL A 140 12.94 16.59 13.52
C VAL A 140 14.46 16.41 13.44
N GLY A 141 15.18 17.37 12.87
CA GLY A 141 16.64 17.33 12.80
C GLY A 141 17.31 17.34 14.17
N GLU A 142 16.80 18.17 15.10
CA GLU A 142 17.33 18.25 16.47
C GLU A 142 17.08 16.96 17.26
N ILE A 143 15.90 16.35 17.11
CA ILE A 143 15.55 15.06 17.72
C ILE A 143 16.52 13.96 17.26
N ILE A 144 16.84 13.92 15.96
CA ILE A 144 17.80 12.98 15.39
C ILE A 144 19.19 13.21 15.96
N ASP A 145 19.67 14.46 15.93
CA ASP A 145 21.00 14.81 16.42
C ASP A 145 21.15 14.44 17.91
N LEU A 146 20.10 14.63 18.71
CA LEU A 146 20.07 14.27 20.12
C LEU A 146 20.13 12.75 20.32
N ALA A 147 19.30 11.99 19.60
CA ALA A 147 19.29 10.53 19.67
C ALA A 147 20.65 9.94 19.26
N VAL A 148 21.26 10.47 18.19
CA VAL A 148 22.58 10.04 17.73
C VAL A 148 23.66 10.34 18.77
N LYS A 149 23.67 11.54 19.36
CA LYS A 149 24.59 11.89 20.45
C LYS A 149 24.41 10.99 21.68
N ALA A 150 23.20 10.52 21.95
CA ALA A 150 22.88 9.66 23.08
C ALA A 150 23.18 8.16 22.86
N GLY A 151 23.33 7.71 21.61
CA GLY A 151 23.75 6.35 21.28
C GLY A 151 23.02 5.67 20.13
N ALA A 152 22.02 6.30 19.51
CA ALA A 152 21.43 5.80 18.28
C ALA A 152 22.46 5.84 17.14
N ASN A 153 22.56 4.77 16.37
CA ASN A 153 23.59 4.62 15.35
C ASN A 153 23.06 4.11 14.01
N ASN A 154 21.76 3.90 13.92
CA ASN A 154 21.09 3.59 12.68
C ASN A 154 19.76 4.39 12.60
N ILE A 155 19.53 5.08 11.49
CA ILE A 155 18.27 5.78 11.20
C ILE A 155 17.62 5.01 10.06
N ASN A 156 16.54 4.28 10.35
CA ASN A 156 15.92 3.40 9.37
C ASN A 156 15.08 4.19 8.36
N TYR A 157 14.30 5.16 8.85
CA TYR A 157 13.50 6.05 8.02
C TYR A 157 12.97 7.26 8.79
N ILE A 158 12.66 8.31 8.05
CA ILE A 158 11.88 9.45 8.50
C ILE A 158 10.72 9.61 7.52
N ASN A 159 9.50 9.51 8.04
CA ASN A 159 8.27 9.70 7.29
C ASN A 159 7.57 10.95 7.78
N PHE A 160 7.12 11.77 6.85
CA PHE A 160 6.21 12.87 7.08
C PHE A 160 4.84 12.47 6.57
N GLU A 161 3.87 12.59 7.45
CA GLU A 161 2.52 12.08 7.26
C GLU A 161 1.45 13.03 7.81
N LEU A 162 0.21 12.71 7.47
CA LEU A 162 -0.97 13.26 8.11
C LEU A 162 -1.33 12.41 9.32
N SER A 163 -1.61 13.07 10.43
CA SER A 163 -2.12 12.50 11.66
C SER A 163 -3.48 11.81 11.45
N ASP A 164 -4.34 12.41 10.60
CA ASP A 164 -5.59 11.81 10.13
C ASP A 164 -5.86 12.13 8.64
N PRO A 165 -5.56 11.19 7.72
CA PRO A 165 -5.80 11.40 6.29
C PRO A 165 -7.27 11.17 5.87
N GLN A 166 -8.15 10.69 6.76
CA GLN A 166 -9.47 10.18 6.38
C GLN A 166 -10.34 11.24 5.72
N GLU A 167 -10.43 12.44 6.29
CA GLU A 167 -11.25 13.51 5.72
C GLU A 167 -10.76 13.95 4.34
N LEU A 168 -9.44 13.99 4.13
CA LEU A 168 -8.85 14.31 2.83
C LEU A 168 -9.08 13.20 1.81
N MET A 169 -9.04 11.93 2.23
CA MET A 169 -9.40 10.79 1.37
C MET A 169 -10.87 10.86 0.93
N LEU A 170 -11.79 11.19 1.85
CA LEU A 170 -13.21 11.40 1.53
C LEU A 170 -13.42 12.61 0.60
N GLN A 171 -12.65 13.67 0.78
CA GLN A 171 -12.67 14.83 -0.13
C GLN A 171 -12.18 14.46 -1.53
N ALA A 172 -11.09 13.70 -1.64
CA ALA A 172 -10.58 13.20 -2.92
C ALA A 172 -11.63 12.35 -3.64
N LEU A 173 -12.32 11.43 -2.92
CA LEU A 173 -13.42 10.64 -3.48
C LEU A 173 -14.55 11.52 -4.02
N LYS A 174 -15.01 12.51 -3.24
CA LYS A 174 -16.04 13.47 -3.69
C LYS A 174 -15.61 14.21 -4.95
N MET A 175 -14.33 14.58 -5.07
CA MET A 175 -13.79 15.25 -6.25
C MET A 175 -13.72 14.31 -7.46
N ALA A 176 -13.27 13.07 -7.27
CA ALA A 176 -13.22 12.06 -8.33
C ALA A 176 -14.63 11.77 -8.87
N THR A 177 -15.63 11.60 -8.00
CA THR A 177 -17.04 11.42 -8.40
C THR A 177 -17.57 12.61 -9.19
N LYS A 178 -17.27 13.84 -8.76
CA LYS A 178 -17.65 15.06 -9.52
C LYS A 178 -16.98 15.10 -10.88
N GLN A 179 -15.72 14.68 -10.99
CA GLN A 179 -14.99 14.64 -12.26
C GLN A 179 -15.59 13.60 -13.22
N ALA A 180 -15.94 12.40 -12.73
CA ALA A 180 -16.62 11.37 -13.53
C ALA A 180 -17.94 11.90 -14.11
N ARG A 181 -18.77 12.53 -13.27
CA ARG A 181 -20.03 13.15 -13.70
C ARG A 181 -19.82 14.20 -14.79
N ARG A 182 -18.87 15.14 -14.61
CA ARG A 182 -18.56 16.17 -15.62
C ARG A 182 -18.14 15.57 -16.96
N LYS A 183 -17.36 14.48 -16.94
CA LYS A 183 -16.99 13.75 -18.16
C LYS A 183 -18.23 13.13 -18.82
N ALA A 184 -19.14 12.55 -18.04
CA ALA A 184 -20.36 11.94 -18.56
C ALA A 184 -21.31 12.99 -19.16
N GLU A 185 -21.45 14.15 -18.51
CA GLU A 185 -22.19 15.31 -19.03
C GLU A 185 -21.63 15.76 -20.38
N ALA A 186 -20.30 15.94 -20.48
CA ALA A 186 -19.65 16.33 -21.74
C ALA A 186 -19.81 15.29 -22.87
N ILE A 187 -19.77 14.00 -22.54
CA ILE A 187 -20.00 12.92 -23.51
C ILE A 187 -21.45 12.92 -24.01
N ALA A 188 -22.42 13.07 -23.10
CA ALA A 188 -23.83 13.13 -23.46
C ALA A 188 -24.14 14.34 -24.34
N GLU A 189 -23.64 15.53 -23.97
CA GLU A 189 -23.81 16.76 -24.73
C GLU A 189 -23.24 16.62 -26.16
N GLY A 190 -22.04 16.03 -26.30
CA GLY A 190 -21.44 15.75 -27.60
C GLY A 190 -22.18 14.72 -28.45
N ALA A 191 -23.12 13.97 -27.85
CA ALA A 191 -24.00 13.02 -28.53
C ALA A 191 -25.44 13.56 -28.70
N ASP A 192 -25.67 14.85 -28.44
CA ASP A 192 -26.99 15.49 -28.43
C ASP A 192 -28.00 14.84 -27.46
N GLU A 193 -27.48 14.23 -26.39
CA GLU A 193 -28.23 13.55 -25.33
C GLU A 193 -27.99 14.23 -23.97
N THR A 194 -28.72 13.83 -22.93
CA THR A 194 -28.52 14.35 -21.56
C THR A 194 -28.46 13.21 -20.55
N ILE A 195 -27.55 13.27 -19.58
CA ILE A 195 -27.52 12.28 -18.50
C ILE A 195 -28.80 12.40 -17.65
N GLN A 196 -29.45 11.28 -17.35
CA GLN A 196 -30.68 11.23 -16.55
C GLN A 196 -30.35 11.01 -15.07
N GLN A 197 -29.65 9.92 -14.76
CA GLN A 197 -29.31 9.54 -13.39
C GLN A 197 -28.01 8.73 -13.33
N LEU A 198 -27.37 8.73 -12.17
CA LEU A 198 -26.28 7.82 -11.84
C LEU A 198 -26.86 6.41 -11.74
N TYR A 199 -26.37 5.50 -12.59
CA TYR A 199 -26.81 4.11 -12.64
C TYR A 199 -26.00 3.22 -11.68
N SER A 200 -24.67 3.36 -11.70
CA SER A 200 -23.76 2.62 -10.85
C SER A 200 -22.50 3.44 -10.57
N ILE A 201 -21.89 3.26 -9.41
CA ILE A 201 -20.58 3.82 -9.08
C ILE A 201 -19.76 2.82 -8.29
N ARG A 202 -18.49 2.73 -8.62
CA ARG A 202 -17.50 1.89 -7.97
C ARG A 202 -16.30 2.75 -7.61
N GLU A 203 -15.87 2.65 -6.36
CA GLU A 203 -14.52 3.08 -5.98
C GLU A 203 -13.51 2.10 -6.57
N GLU A 204 -12.58 2.61 -7.37
CA GLU A 204 -11.50 1.80 -7.94
C GLU A 204 -10.30 1.81 -7.00
N ARG A 205 -9.89 3.00 -6.54
CA ARG A 205 -8.75 3.17 -5.65
C ARG A 205 -8.87 4.45 -4.86
N THR A 206 -8.72 4.37 -3.54
CA THR A 206 -8.33 5.51 -2.71
C THR A 206 -7.03 5.19 -2.03
N SER A 207 -6.04 6.06 -2.19
CA SER A 207 -4.71 5.84 -1.65
C SER A 207 -4.13 7.12 -1.06
N TYR A 208 -3.45 6.93 0.06
CA TYR A 208 -2.65 7.94 0.73
C TYR A 208 -1.20 7.48 0.72
N THR A 209 -0.29 8.36 0.29
CA THR A 209 1.15 8.09 0.28
C THR A 209 1.86 9.11 1.16
N PRO A 210 2.40 8.69 2.33
CA PRO A 210 3.28 9.52 3.14
C PRO A 210 4.51 9.97 2.35
N PHE A 211 5.06 11.13 2.70
CA PHE A 211 6.35 11.56 2.19
C PHE A 211 7.46 10.88 3.00
N ARG A 212 8.31 10.09 2.34
CA ARG A 212 9.45 9.43 2.99
C ARG A 212 10.73 10.13 2.56
N LEU A 213 11.53 10.57 3.53
CA LEU A 213 12.87 11.07 3.26
C LEU A 213 13.73 9.88 2.79
N GLU A 214 14.16 9.90 1.54
CA GLU A 214 14.93 8.78 0.95
C GLU A 214 16.34 8.68 1.56
N ASP A 215 16.79 7.44 1.72
CA ASP A 215 18.06 7.06 2.36
C ASP A 215 19.29 7.69 1.67
N THR A 216 19.18 8.01 0.38
CA THR A 216 20.22 8.68 -0.42
C THR A 216 20.37 10.15 -0.08
N MET A 217 19.28 10.85 0.26
CA MET A 217 19.31 12.25 0.69
C MET A 217 19.81 12.35 2.14
N LEU A 218 19.33 11.45 3.00
CA LEU A 218 19.79 11.33 4.40
C LEU A 218 21.30 11.15 4.53
N LYS A 219 21.87 10.18 3.80
CA LYS A 219 23.32 9.93 3.82
C LYS A 219 24.12 11.13 3.31
N ARG A 220 23.60 11.86 2.32
CA ARG A 220 24.29 13.03 1.76
C ARG A 220 24.29 14.22 2.72
N GLU A 221 23.21 14.44 3.45
CA GLU A 221 23.11 15.52 4.44
C GLU A 221 23.93 15.22 5.70
N MET A 222 23.90 13.98 6.20
CA MET A 222 24.68 13.57 7.38
C MET A 222 26.20 13.60 7.17
N ILE A 223 26.68 13.36 5.95
CA ILE A 223 28.12 13.42 5.63
C ILE A 223 28.60 14.88 5.47
N ALA A 224 27.70 15.83 5.21
CA ALA A 224 28.04 17.19 4.81
C ALA A 224 27.97 18.23 5.95
N SER A 225 27.45 17.93 7.14
CA SER A 225 27.16 18.96 8.16
C SER A 225 27.98 18.85 9.47
N VAL A 226 28.41 20.01 9.97
CA VAL A 226 28.85 20.28 11.36
C VAL A 226 27.78 21.11 12.11
N ALA A 227 26.63 21.34 11.45
CA ALA A 227 25.50 22.19 11.84
C ALA A 227 24.20 21.35 11.88
N PRO A 228 23.12 21.79 12.55
CA PRO A 228 21.90 20.98 12.73
C PRO A 228 21.34 20.48 11.40
N THR A 229 20.92 19.21 11.38
CA THR A 229 20.45 18.53 10.16
C THR A 229 19.19 19.22 9.59
N PRO A 230 19.26 19.89 8.42
CA PRO A 230 18.13 20.64 7.89
C PRO A 230 17.15 19.71 7.18
N ILE A 231 16.01 19.41 7.81
CA ILE A 231 14.99 18.52 7.24
C ILE A 231 13.72 19.33 6.97
N SER A 232 13.32 19.44 5.71
CA SER A 232 12.06 20.08 5.30
C SER A 232 11.19 19.07 4.56
N PRO A 233 9.97 18.78 5.03
CA PRO A 233 9.07 17.87 4.35
C PRO A 233 8.50 18.46 3.06
N GLU A 234 8.30 17.60 2.06
CA GLU A 234 7.38 17.92 0.95
C GLU A 234 5.92 17.61 1.35
N ALA A 235 4.97 18.12 0.57
CA ALA A 235 3.55 17.84 0.78
C ALA A 235 3.24 16.35 0.54
N VAL A 236 2.31 15.80 1.33
CA VAL A 236 1.78 14.46 1.09
C VAL A 236 0.76 14.46 -0.04
N ILE A 237 0.59 13.31 -0.69
CA ILE A 237 -0.31 13.16 -1.84
C ILE A 237 -1.44 12.17 -1.49
N ILE A 238 -2.67 12.61 -1.74
CA ILE A 238 -3.89 11.79 -1.64
C ILE A 238 -4.47 11.64 -3.04
N ARG A 239 -4.78 10.40 -3.44
CA ARG A 239 -5.38 10.09 -4.74
C ARG A 239 -6.65 9.28 -4.56
N ALA A 240 -7.65 9.58 -5.38
CA ALA A 240 -8.86 8.79 -5.47
C ALA A 240 -9.26 8.60 -6.94
N SER A 241 -9.74 7.41 -7.28
CA SER A 241 -10.34 7.10 -8.57
C SER A 241 -11.64 6.31 -8.41
N VAL A 242 -12.59 6.62 -9.28
CA VAL A 242 -13.91 5.99 -9.33
C VAL A 242 -14.28 5.67 -10.77
N MET A 243 -15.06 4.61 -10.95
CA MET A 243 -15.75 4.30 -12.19
C MET A 243 -17.24 4.56 -11.98
N ALA A 244 -17.85 5.38 -12.82
CA ALA A 244 -19.27 5.69 -12.74
C ALA A 244 -19.97 5.45 -14.08
N GLU A 245 -21.16 4.88 -13.99
CA GLU A 245 -22.07 4.62 -15.10
C GLU A 245 -23.30 5.52 -14.93
N PHE A 246 -23.67 6.21 -16.01
CA PHE A 246 -24.80 7.12 -16.06
C PHE A 246 -25.76 6.66 -17.14
N SER A 247 -27.05 6.65 -16.82
CA SER A 247 -28.08 6.48 -17.85
C SER A 247 -28.35 7.79 -18.59
N PHE A 248 -28.72 7.71 -19.85
CA PHE A 248 -29.07 8.84 -20.70
C PHE A 248 -30.23 8.48 -21.65
#